data_AF-A0A537Z3Z3-F1
#
_entry.id   AF-A0A537Z3Z3-F1
#
_cell.length_a   1.000
_cell.length_b   1.000
_cell.length_c   1.000
_cell.angle_alpha   90.00
_cell.angle_beta   90.00
_cell.angle_gamma   90.00
#
_symmetry.space_group_name_H-M   'P 1'
#
loop_
_entity.id
_entity.type
_entity.pdbx_description
1 polymer ?
#
loop_
_entity_poly.entity_id
_entity_poly.type
_entity_poly.pdbx_seq_one_letter_code
_entity_poly.pdbx_strand_id
1 'polypeptide(L)'
;MSTPELVSADVSDGGTEPVRAGSEAWSWGRWRGTAVAAVPDRKGKGSNFGLHNRDLPTLWALDQLASQVADLGEPVPWKDFIRFLHVQAQMAGEWLRERDRAQPHTLRAATGFPKPGPKASLSEDRFVMANVAHRASSREGPFQVLGLAGFVDGERIAPTEQGLRLLGRLLDAGLCEELPHAPEVFHRWWSYLEEAAPGERTAWAGVLRELRTGPTRIELISRFPEWPGTTAETNCMGFVSRSREWGLVQPKLLDGRYLLTALGVALIEQEEVQRPARSRLRTKRAAG
;
A
#
# COMPACT_ATOMS: atom_id res chain seq x y z
N MET A 1 16.82 -14.31 35.64
CA MET A 1 17.09 -13.60 34.37
C MET A 1 16.66 -14.54 33.28
N SER A 2 15.51 -14.27 32.67
CA SER A 2 14.83 -15.22 31.78
C SER A 2 15.29 -15.03 30.34
N THR A 3 15.69 -16.14 29.74
CA THR A 3 16.07 -16.32 28.34
C THR A 3 14.86 -16.05 27.43
N PRO A 4 15.02 -15.38 26.27
CA PRO A 4 13.93 -15.24 25.31
C PRO A 4 13.75 -16.54 24.51
N GLU A 5 12.52 -17.03 24.43
CA GLU A 5 12.16 -18.22 23.65
C GLU A 5 12.07 -17.90 22.14
N LEU A 6 12.71 -18.76 21.34
CA LEU A 6 12.60 -18.81 19.87
C LEU A 6 11.45 -19.75 19.49
N VAL A 7 10.54 -19.31 18.62
CA VAL A 7 9.45 -20.14 18.09
C VAL A 7 9.80 -20.56 16.66
N SER A 8 9.82 -21.87 16.42
CA SER A 8 9.98 -22.51 15.10
C SER A 8 8.63 -22.97 14.58
N ALA A 9 8.34 -22.78 13.29
CA ALA A 9 7.16 -23.32 12.62
C ALA A 9 7.57 -24.33 11.55
N ASP A 10 6.95 -25.51 11.59
CA ASP A 10 7.26 -26.69 10.79
C ASP A 10 7.10 -26.49 9.28
N VAL A 11 7.95 -27.17 8.52
CA VAL A 11 8.03 -27.21 7.05
C VAL A 11 7.30 -28.45 6.54
N SER A 12 6.45 -28.30 5.53
CA SER A 12 5.94 -29.40 4.72
C SER A 12 6.36 -29.25 3.26
N ASP A 13 7.05 -30.27 2.75
CA ASP A 13 7.52 -30.45 1.37
C ASP A 13 6.39 -30.54 0.34
N GLY A 14 6.65 -30.05 -0.89
CA GLY A 14 5.88 -30.49 -2.07
C GLY A 14 6.03 -29.64 -3.34
N GLY A 15 6.76 -30.18 -4.32
CA GLY A 15 6.44 -30.03 -5.76
C GLY A 15 7.27 -29.02 -6.56
N THR A 16 8.25 -29.51 -7.32
CA THR A 16 9.00 -28.75 -8.33
C THR A 16 8.27 -28.74 -9.68
N GLU A 17 7.57 -27.63 -9.98
CA GLU A 17 7.22 -27.28 -11.37
C GLU A 17 8.36 -26.53 -12.07
N PRO A 18 8.49 -26.64 -13.41
CA PRO A 18 9.58 -26.03 -14.15
C PRO A 18 9.45 -24.50 -14.18
N VAL A 19 10.48 -23.85 -13.64
CA VAL A 19 10.64 -22.40 -13.56
C VAL A 19 10.65 -21.79 -14.97
N ARG A 20 9.61 -21.02 -15.31
CA ARG A 20 9.62 -20.15 -16.51
C ARG A 20 10.68 -19.06 -16.31
N ALA A 21 11.54 -18.85 -17.31
CA ALA A 21 12.67 -17.91 -17.33
C ALA A 21 12.32 -16.40 -17.25
N GLY A 22 11.24 -16.04 -16.54
CA GLY A 22 10.89 -14.69 -16.13
C GLY A 22 10.67 -14.55 -14.62
N SER A 23 11.00 -15.57 -13.81
CA SER A 23 10.71 -15.61 -12.36
C SER A 23 11.71 -14.87 -11.47
N GLU A 24 12.88 -14.47 -11.97
CA GLU A 24 13.88 -13.79 -11.13
C GLU A 24 13.60 -12.29 -10.94
N ALA A 25 12.83 -11.67 -11.84
CA ALA A 25 12.55 -10.23 -11.79
C ALA A 25 11.53 -9.85 -10.70
N TRP A 26 10.77 -10.82 -10.21
CA TRP A 26 9.72 -10.60 -9.23
C TRP A 26 9.58 -11.81 -8.31
N SER A 27 10.10 -11.68 -7.09
CA SER A 27 9.97 -12.69 -6.04
C SER A 27 9.56 -12.01 -4.73
N TRP A 28 8.57 -12.59 -4.05
CA TRP A 28 8.14 -12.16 -2.73
C TRP A 28 8.79 -13.00 -1.63
N GLY A 29 9.01 -12.40 -0.46
CA GLY A 29 9.20 -13.15 0.78
C GLY A 29 10.57 -13.82 0.91
N ARG A 30 11.61 -13.38 0.18
CA ARG A 30 12.96 -13.97 0.31
C ARG A 30 13.55 -13.89 1.72
N TRP A 31 13.11 -12.91 2.50
CA TRP A 31 13.48 -12.73 3.91
C TRP A 31 12.83 -13.74 4.86
N ARG A 32 11.80 -14.49 4.42
CA ARG A 32 11.09 -15.45 5.28
C ARG A 32 12.04 -16.54 5.77
N GLY A 33 11.91 -16.90 7.04
CA GLY A 33 12.81 -17.86 7.69
C GLY A 33 14.18 -17.30 8.09
N THR A 34 14.44 -16.01 7.82
CA THR A 34 15.67 -15.32 8.22
C THR A 34 15.36 -14.24 9.25
N ALA A 35 16.28 -14.00 10.19
CA ALA A 35 16.15 -12.91 11.14
C ALA A 35 16.29 -11.56 10.41
N VAL A 36 15.30 -10.66 10.58
CA VAL A 36 15.29 -9.34 9.96
C VAL A 36 15.39 -8.29 11.06
N ALA A 37 16.43 -7.45 11.03
CA ALA A 37 16.52 -6.32 11.94
C ALA A 37 15.33 -5.37 11.72
N ALA A 38 14.62 -5.01 12.79
CA ALA A 38 13.46 -4.14 12.72
C ALA A 38 13.69 -2.88 13.55
N VAL A 39 13.06 -1.78 13.13
CA VAL A 39 12.95 -0.57 13.96
C VAL A 39 11.68 -0.59 14.81
N PRO A 40 11.65 0.12 15.95
CA PRO A 40 10.45 0.18 16.77
C PRO A 40 9.23 0.66 16.00
N ASP A 41 8.08 0.06 16.30
CA ASP A 41 6.79 0.41 15.70
C ASP A 41 6.46 1.89 15.92
N ARG A 42 5.91 2.51 14.88
CA ARG A 42 5.43 3.89 14.93
C ARG A 42 4.11 3.96 14.18
N LYS A 43 3.12 4.60 14.80
CA LYS A 43 1.89 4.97 14.09
C LYS A 43 2.24 6.07 13.10
N GLY A 44 1.82 5.89 11.85
CA GLY A 44 1.97 6.92 10.85
C GLY A 44 1.17 8.15 11.25
N LYS A 45 1.75 9.33 11.05
CA LYS A 45 1.07 10.58 11.36
C LYS A 45 0.38 11.11 10.11
N GLY A 46 -0.91 11.44 10.28
CA GLY A 46 -1.72 12.02 9.21
C GLY A 46 -2.34 10.97 8.28
N SER A 47 -2.65 11.43 7.07
CA SER A 47 -3.07 10.59 5.95
C SER A 47 -2.12 10.85 4.81
N ASN A 48 -1.91 9.83 4.00
CA ASN A 48 -1.12 9.89 2.80
C ASN A 48 -1.84 10.60 1.65
N PHE A 49 -3.02 11.16 1.93
CA PHE A 49 -3.81 12.02 1.04
C PHE A 49 -3.83 11.46 -0.39
N GLY A 50 -4.13 10.16 -0.51
CA GLY A 50 -4.13 9.46 -1.79
C GLY A 50 -2.83 9.65 -2.56
N LEU A 51 -1.71 9.16 -2.00
CA LEU A 51 -0.45 9.06 -2.73
C LEU A 51 -0.69 8.65 -4.17
N HIS A 52 0.11 9.25 -5.03
CA HIS A 52 0.13 9.05 -6.47
C HIS A 52 0.46 7.59 -6.83
N ASN A 53 -0.58 6.77 -6.68
CA ASN A 53 -0.86 5.46 -7.23
C ASN A 53 -0.18 4.24 -6.61
N ARG A 54 -1.05 3.48 -5.90
CA ARG A 54 -1.06 2.02 -5.67
C ARG A 54 -0.33 1.56 -4.40
N ASP A 55 -0.90 0.54 -3.76
CA ASP A 55 -0.31 -0.09 -2.58
C ASP A 55 0.72 -1.17 -2.99
N LEU A 56 0.51 -1.85 -4.12
CA LEU A 56 1.39 -2.89 -4.65
C LEU A 56 2.86 -2.43 -4.78
N PRO A 57 3.19 -1.28 -5.39
CA PRO A 57 4.57 -0.82 -5.48
C PRO A 57 5.18 -0.51 -4.10
N THR A 58 4.37 -0.01 -3.16
CA THR A 58 4.78 0.25 -1.77
C THR A 58 5.08 -1.04 -1.03
N LEU A 59 4.17 -2.03 -1.11
CA LEU A 59 4.34 -3.35 -0.49
C LEU A 59 5.52 -4.11 -1.10
N TRP A 60 5.70 -4.00 -2.42
CA TRP A 60 6.86 -4.58 -3.11
C TRP A 60 8.16 -3.95 -2.63
N ALA A 61 8.23 -2.62 -2.53
CA ALA A 61 9.42 -1.95 -2.01
C ALA A 61 9.72 -2.33 -0.56
N LEU A 62 8.69 -2.56 0.26
CA LEU A 62 8.85 -3.05 1.64
C LEU A 62 9.44 -4.47 1.66
N ASP A 63 8.99 -5.37 0.79
CA ASP A 63 9.55 -6.71 0.66
C ASP A 63 11.01 -6.72 0.21
N GLN A 64 11.37 -5.81 -0.70
CA GLN A 64 12.75 -5.60 -1.11
C GLN A 64 13.62 -5.07 0.04
N LEU A 65 13.08 -4.15 0.85
CA LEU A 65 13.78 -3.65 2.03
C LEU A 65 13.98 -4.77 3.07
N ALA A 66 12.94 -5.55 3.35
CA ALA A 66 13.02 -6.67 4.28
C ALA A 66 14.07 -7.71 3.83
N SER A 67 14.13 -8.00 2.53
CA SER A 67 15.14 -8.90 1.95
C SER A 67 16.57 -8.37 2.16
N GLN A 68 16.84 -7.10 1.84
CA GLN A 68 18.19 -6.54 2.04
C GLN A 68 18.61 -6.48 3.51
N VAL A 69 17.67 -6.17 4.41
CA VAL A 69 17.95 -6.17 5.84
C VAL A 69 18.20 -7.60 6.36
N ALA A 70 17.49 -8.60 5.83
CA ALA A 70 17.73 -10.00 6.15
C ALA A 70 19.13 -10.45 5.70
N ASP A 71 19.52 -10.09 4.47
CA ASP A 71 20.82 -10.44 3.90
C ASP A 71 21.99 -9.77 4.64
N LEU A 72 21.80 -8.52 5.07
CA LEU A 72 22.83 -7.74 5.77
C LEU A 72 22.87 -8.01 7.28
N GLY A 73 21.74 -8.40 7.88
CA GLY A 73 21.58 -8.57 9.33
C GLY A 73 21.42 -7.25 10.11
N GLU A 74 21.43 -6.10 9.45
CA GLU A 74 21.30 -4.77 10.07
C GLU A 74 20.57 -3.76 9.14
N PRO A 75 20.11 -2.60 9.66
CA PRO A 75 19.47 -1.56 8.85
C PRO A 75 20.32 -1.10 7.67
N VAL A 76 19.70 -0.92 6.50
CA VAL A 76 20.39 -0.63 5.24
C VAL A 76 20.64 0.88 5.09
N PRO A 77 21.84 1.32 4.67
CA PRO A 77 22.08 2.71 4.31
C PRO A 77 21.10 3.19 3.24
N TRP A 78 20.41 4.31 3.48
CA TRP A 78 19.36 4.83 2.59
C TRP A 78 19.84 5.02 1.15
N LYS A 79 21.07 5.53 0.97
CA LYS A 79 21.66 5.75 -0.34
C LYS A 79 21.81 4.45 -1.12
N ASP A 80 22.20 3.37 -0.45
CA ASP A 80 22.38 2.06 -1.06
C ASP A 80 21.03 1.42 -1.37
N PHE A 81 20.06 1.53 -0.44
CA PHE A 81 18.70 1.07 -0.66
C PHE A 81 18.06 1.73 -1.90
N ILE A 82 18.18 3.05 -2.04
CA ILE A 82 17.61 3.77 -3.20
C ILE A 82 18.30 3.40 -4.50
N ARG A 83 19.64 3.31 -4.51
CA ARG A 83 20.38 2.89 -5.72
C ARG A 83 19.94 1.50 -6.17
N PHE A 84 19.79 0.56 -5.24
CA PHE A 84 19.24 -0.76 -5.53
C PHE A 84 17.82 -0.67 -6.08
N LEU A 85 16.96 0.10 -5.41
CA LEU A 85 15.53 0.14 -5.71
C LEU A 85 15.24 0.76 -7.07
N HIS A 86 16.05 1.73 -7.53
CA HIS A 86 15.93 2.29 -8.88
C HIS A 86 16.04 1.21 -9.96
N VAL A 87 17.09 0.38 -9.86
CA VAL A 87 17.34 -0.72 -10.82
C VAL A 87 16.23 -1.76 -10.73
N GLN A 88 15.92 -2.23 -9.52
CA GLN A 88 14.94 -3.29 -9.34
C GLN A 88 13.52 -2.85 -9.72
N ALA A 89 13.12 -1.63 -9.37
CA ALA A 89 11.79 -1.13 -9.69
C ALA A 89 11.60 -0.94 -11.20
N GLN A 90 12.66 -0.56 -11.93
CA GLN A 90 12.61 -0.53 -13.40
C GLN A 90 12.41 -1.93 -13.98
N MET A 91 13.21 -2.91 -13.55
CA MET A 91 13.10 -4.31 -14.03
C MET A 91 11.72 -4.89 -13.73
N ALA A 92 11.24 -4.72 -12.49
CA ALA A 92 9.91 -5.11 -12.07
C ALA A 92 8.82 -4.44 -12.90
N GLY A 93 8.94 -3.13 -13.15
CA GLY A 93 8.01 -2.37 -13.97
C GLY A 93 7.99 -2.82 -15.43
N GLU A 94 9.12 -3.18 -16.02
CA GLU A 94 9.21 -3.72 -17.38
C GLU A 94 8.54 -5.09 -17.48
N TRP A 95 8.83 -5.97 -16.52
CA TRP A 95 8.21 -7.29 -16.43
C TRP A 95 6.67 -7.19 -16.28
N LEU A 96 6.18 -6.35 -15.36
CA LEU A 96 4.75 -6.12 -15.18
C LEU A 96 4.08 -5.55 -16.44
N ARG A 97 4.77 -4.70 -17.23
CA ARG A 97 4.21 -4.17 -18.48
C ARG A 97 4.08 -5.21 -19.56
N GLU A 98 5.02 -6.15 -19.65
CA GLU A 98 4.89 -7.27 -20.58
C GLU A 98 3.67 -8.12 -20.21
N ARG A 99 3.50 -8.41 -18.91
CA ARG A 99 2.33 -9.12 -18.39
C ARG A 99 1.02 -8.37 -18.68
N ASP A 100 0.97 -7.07 -18.37
CA ASP A 100 -0.21 -6.23 -18.59
C ASP A 100 -0.57 -6.14 -20.09
N ARG A 101 0.43 -6.20 -21.00
CA ARG A 101 0.20 -6.28 -22.45
C ARG A 101 -0.37 -7.63 -22.87
N ALA A 102 0.11 -8.72 -22.28
CA ALA A 102 -0.41 -10.07 -22.51
C ALA A 102 -1.83 -10.26 -21.96
N GLN A 103 -2.25 -9.45 -20.98
CA GLN A 103 -3.55 -9.52 -20.32
C GLN A 103 -4.30 -8.17 -20.38
N PRO A 104 -4.72 -7.70 -21.56
CA PRO A 104 -5.25 -6.33 -21.73
C PRO A 104 -6.59 -6.07 -21.02
N HIS A 105 -7.25 -7.11 -20.52
CA HIS A 105 -8.55 -7.03 -19.85
C HIS A 105 -8.45 -6.97 -18.32
N THR A 106 -7.26 -7.12 -17.73
CA THR A 106 -7.05 -7.04 -16.28
C THR A 106 -6.61 -5.65 -15.83
N LEU A 107 -6.62 -5.41 -14.52
CA LEU A 107 -6.08 -4.17 -13.95
C LEU A 107 -4.56 -4.15 -14.15
N ARG A 108 -4.05 -3.03 -14.67
CA ARG A 108 -2.62 -2.85 -14.96
C ARG A 108 -1.79 -2.76 -13.69
N ALA A 109 -1.03 -3.80 -13.38
CA ALA A 109 -0.18 -3.85 -12.20
C ALA A 109 1.09 -3.01 -12.33
N ALA A 110 1.55 -2.73 -13.56
CA ALA A 110 2.70 -1.86 -13.77
C ALA A 110 2.45 -0.38 -13.40
N THR A 111 1.21 -0.02 -13.06
CA THR A 111 0.86 1.34 -12.63
C THR A 111 1.55 1.64 -11.30
N GLY A 112 2.32 2.73 -11.26
CA GLY A 112 3.11 3.13 -10.09
C GLY A 112 4.60 2.80 -10.21
N PHE A 113 4.98 1.85 -11.08
CA PHE A 113 6.38 1.48 -11.32
C PHE A 113 7.10 2.39 -12.34
N PRO A 114 8.44 2.58 -12.24
CA PRO A 114 9.23 3.43 -13.14
C PRO A 114 9.16 3.02 -14.60
N LYS A 115 8.95 3.98 -15.50
CA LYS A 115 8.89 3.76 -16.96
C LYS A 115 10.28 3.91 -17.60
N PRO A 116 10.65 3.05 -18.57
CA PRO A 116 11.90 3.19 -19.30
C PRO A 116 11.86 4.40 -20.25
N GLY A 117 13.03 4.75 -20.78
CA GLY A 117 13.19 5.75 -21.83
C GLY A 117 13.85 7.05 -21.36
N PRO A 118 13.71 8.15 -22.13
CA PRO A 118 14.48 9.39 -21.93
C PRO A 118 14.28 10.10 -20.58
N LYS A 119 13.31 9.67 -19.76
CA LYS A 119 13.00 10.21 -18.44
C LYS A 119 12.98 9.13 -17.34
N ALA A 120 13.75 8.04 -17.52
CA ALA A 120 13.81 6.91 -16.59
C ALA A 120 14.18 7.36 -15.16
N SER A 121 15.31 8.07 -15.01
CA SER A 121 15.75 8.60 -13.71
C SER A 121 14.68 9.47 -13.02
N LEU A 122 13.99 10.36 -13.76
CA LEU A 122 12.88 11.13 -13.19
C LEU A 122 11.70 10.25 -12.77
N SER A 123 11.46 9.14 -13.48
CA SER A 123 10.42 8.17 -13.13
C SER A 123 10.79 7.32 -11.92
N GLU A 124 12.07 7.01 -11.72
CA GLU A 124 12.61 6.33 -10.54
C GLU A 124 12.49 7.21 -9.31
N ASP A 125 12.92 8.48 -9.40
CA ASP A 125 12.78 9.44 -8.31
C ASP A 125 11.31 9.60 -7.89
N ARG A 126 10.40 9.65 -8.88
CA ARG A 126 8.96 9.68 -8.63
C ARG A 126 8.45 8.41 -7.96
N PHE A 127 8.98 7.24 -8.32
CA PHE A 127 8.62 5.99 -7.66
C PHE A 127 9.01 6.03 -6.18
N VAL A 128 10.23 6.44 -5.86
CA VAL A 128 10.70 6.55 -4.47
C VAL A 128 9.84 7.53 -3.69
N MET A 129 9.59 8.72 -4.25
CA MET A 129 8.75 9.73 -3.62
C MET A 129 7.31 9.27 -3.41
N ALA A 130 6.73 8.55 -4.38
CA ALA A 130 5.31 8.20 -4.34
C ALA A 130 5.03 6.88 -3.60
N ASN A 131 6.01 5.98 -3.43
CA ASN A 131 5.77 4.62 -2.91
C ASN A 131 6.70 4.19 -1.77
N VAL A 132 7.74 4.96 -1.44
CA VAL A 132 8.75 4.55 -0.46
C VAL A 132 8.82 5.54 0.72
N ALA A 133 9.72 6.51 0.66
CA ALA A 133 9.95 7.46 1.74
C ALA A 133 10.58 8.75 1.23
N HIS A 134 10.48 9.81 2.03
CA HIS A 134 11.18 11.07 1.78
C HIS A 134 12.25 11.29 2.84
N ARG A 135 13.53 11.34 2.44
CA ARG A 135 14.61 11.74 3.36
C ARG A 135 14.75 13.26 3.48
N ALA A 136 14.43 14.00 2.41
CA ALA A 136 14.75 15.43 2.27
C ALA A 136 13.56 16.39 2.46
N SER A 137 12.37 15.89 2.78
CA SER A 137 11.19 16.75 2.99
C SER A 137 10.77 16.78 4.44
N SER A 138 10.18 17.90 4.87
CA SER A 138 9.40 18.01 6.11
C SER A 138 8.15 17.12 6.14
N ARG A 139 7.92 16.32 5.10
CA ARG A 139 6.79 15.40 4.93
C ARG A 139 7.27 13.95 5.06
N GLU A 140 6.50 13.16 5.78
CA GLU A 140 6.65 11.70 5.86
C GLU A 140 6.23 11.06 4.52
N GLY A 141 6.96 10.06 4.05
CA GLY A 141 6.57 9.29 2.86
C GLY A 141 5.75 8.05 3.24
N PRO A 142 5.29 7.25 2.26
CA PRO A 142 4.39 6.12 2.51
C PRO A 142 4.83 5.13 3.55
N PHE A 143 6.11 4.77 3.60
CA PHE A 143 6.61 3.88 4.64
C PHE A 143 6.37 4.43 6.04
N GLN A 144 6.54 5.74 6.25
CA GLN A 144 6.31 6.38 7.53
C GLN A 144 4.82 6.59 7.80
N VAL A 145 4.07 7.09 6.81
CA VAL A 145 2.62 7.36 6.92
C VAL A 145 1.81 6.09 7.15
N LEU A 146 2.27 4.96 6.60
CA LEU A 146 1.64 3.65 6.78
C LEU A 146 2.28 2.86 7.91
N GLY A 147 3.31 3.39 8.59
CA GLY A 147 4.00 2.71 9.69
C GLY A 147 4.76 1.44 9.30
N LEU A 148 5.14 1.29 8.03
CA LEU A 148 5.76 0.09 7.45
C LEU A 148 7.27 0.01 7.68
N ALA A 149 7.97 1.15 7.65
CA ALA A 149 9.42 1.23 7.82
C ALA A 149 9.85 2.60 8.38
N GLY A 150 11.02 2.65 9.00
CA GLY A 150 11.52 3.86 9.66
C GLY A 150 13.02 4.03 9.54
N PHE A 151 13.47 5.28 9.66
CA PHE A 151 14.89 5.61 9.67
C PHE A 151 15.49 5.39 11.06
N VAL A 152 16.61 4.67 11.10
CA VAL A 152 17.59 4.68 12.19
C VAL A 152 18.55 5.81 11.90
N ASP A 153 19.03 6.53 12.92
CA ASP A 153 20.07 7.59 12.85
C ASP A 153 19.90 8.70 11.79
N GLY A 154 18.79 8.73 11.06
CA GLY A 154 18.56 9.60 9.92
C GLY A 154 19.27 9.17 8.63
N GLU A 155 20.02 8.06 8.63
CA GLU A 155 20.81 7.62 7.48
C GLU A 155 20.50 6.20 7.01
N ARG A 156 20.11 5.32 7.93
CA ARG A 156 19.75 3.92 7.62
C ARG A 156 18.26 3.70 7.73
N ILE A 157 17.74 2.72 7.01
CA ILE A 157 16.32 2.37 7.02
C ILE A 157 16.14 0.87 7.25
N ALA A 158 15.09 0.52 7.99
CA ALA A 158 14.64 -0.87 8.14
C ALA A 158 13.12 -0.92 8.31
N PRO A 159 12.48 -2.07 8.04
CA PRO A 159 11.07 -2.29 8.33
C PRO A 159 10.76 -2.10 9.81
N THR A 160 9.53 -1.72 10.13
CA THR A 160 9.00 -1.85 11.49
C THR A 160 8.62 -3.31 11.76
N GLU A 161 8.48 -3.69 13.02
CA GLU A 161 8.00 -5.04 13.35
C GLU A 161 6.58 -5.27 12.83
N GLN A 162 5.69 -4.29 12.99
CA GLN A 162 4.33 -4.35 12.46
C GLN A 162 4.32 -4.43 10.91
N GLY A 163 5.27 -3.77 10.23
CA GLY A 163 5.43 -3.82 8.79
C GLY A 163 5.82 -5.22 8.30
N LEU A 164 6.76 -5.87 8.99
CA LEU A 164 7.14 -7.26 8.72
C LEU A 164 6.00 -8.23 9.00
N ARG A 165 5.34 -8.10 10.15
CA ARG A 165 4.16 -8.92 10.50
C ARG A 165 3.04 -8.76 9.50
N LEU A 166 2.78 -7.53 9.04
CA LEU A 166 1.81 -7.27 7.98
C LEU A 166 2.21 -7.98 6.69
N LEU A 167 3.42 -7.75 6.20
CA LEU A 167 3.88 -8.32 4.93
C LEU A 167 3.81 -9.86 4.97
N GLY A 168 4.25 -10.48 6.07
CA GLY A 168 4.07 -11.91 6.32
C GLY A 168 2.61 -12.34 6.19
N ARG A 169 1.70 -11.68 6.91
CA ARG A 169 0.26 -11.95 6.83
C ARG A 169 -0.32 -11.71 5.44
N LEU A 170 0.11 -10.71 4.67
CA LEU A 170 -0.42 -10.49 3.32
C LEU A 170 0.03 -11.61 2.38
N LEU A 171 1.29 -12.01 2.46
CA LEU A 171 1.84 -13.12 1.67
C LEU A 171 1.17 -14.45 2.02
N ASP A 172 0.88 -14.72 3.29
CA ASP A 172 0.11 -15.92 3.70
C ASP A 172 -1.35 -15.90 3.21
N ALA A 173 -1.88 -14.74 2.81
CA ALA A 173 -3.19 -14.61 2.18
C ALA A 173 -3.14 -14.69 0.64
N GLY A 174 -1.95 -14.86 0.05
CA GLY A 174 -1.77 -14.87 -1.39
C GLY A 174 -1.60 -13.47 -2.01
N LEU A 175 -0.99 -12.51 -1.30
CA LEU A 175 -0.51 -11.29 -1.93
C LEU A 175 0.40 -11.65 -3.11
N CYS A 176 0.04 -11.15 -4.29
CA CYS A 176 0.80 -11.34 -5.52
C CYS A 176 0.67 -10.08 -6.40
N GLU A 177 1.21 -10.15 -7.60
CA GLU A 177 1.15 -9.09 -8.59
C GLU A 177 -0.19 -9.03 -9.37
N GLU A 178 -1.08 -10.00 -9.18
CA GLU A 178 -2.37 -10.08 -9.86
C GLU A 178 -3.40 -9.16 -9.22
N LEU A 179 -4.16 -8.44 -10.06
CA LEU A 179 -5.08 -7.40 -9.62
C LEU A 179 -6.48 -7.58 -10.21
N PRO A 180 -7.56 -7.37 -9.44
CA PRO A 180 -7.54 -6.94 -8.03
C PRO A 180 -7.03 -8.04 -7.08
N HIS A 181 -6.44 -7.63 -5.95
CA HIS A 181 -6.04 -8.55 -4.90
C HIS A 181 -7.25 -9.32 -4.34
N ALA A 182 -7.02 -10.54 -3.87
CA ALA A 182 -8.07 -11.34 -3.25
C ALA A 182 -8.67 -10.63 -2.01
N PRO A 183 -9.98 -10.79 -1.74
CA PRO A 183 -10.64 -10.14 -0.60
C PRO A 183 -9.96 -10.39 0.75
N GLU A 184 -9.42 -11.59 0.95
CA GLU A 184 -8.72 -11.93 2.19
C GLU A 184 -7.45 -11.10 2.41
N VAL A 185 -6.66 -10.85 1.36
CA VAL A 185 -5.48 -9.98 1.41
C VAL A 185 -5.91 -8.56 1.79
N PHE A 186 -7.00 -8.07 1.18
CA PHE A 186 -7.56 -6.77 1.50
C PHE A 186 -7.98 -6.67 2.98
N HIS A 187 -8.69 -7.67 3.52
CA HIS A 187 -9.13 -7.61 4.92
C HIS A 187 -7.94 -7.51 5.88
N ARG A 188 -6.85 -8.26 5.63
CA ARG A 188 -5.62 -8.17 6.43
C ARG A 188 -4.97 -6.78 6.33
N TRP A 189 -4.96 -6.18 5.14
CA TRP A 189 -4.49 -4.80 4.92
C TRP A 189 -5.37 -3.77 5.65
N TRP A 190 -6.69 -3.88 5.53
CA TRP A 190 -7.63 -2.94 6.13
C TRP A 190 -7.60 -2.96 7.66
N SER A 191 -7.50 -4.16 8.26
CA SER A 191 -7.32 -4.31 9.70
C SER A 191 -6.01 -3.68 10.18
N TYR A 192 -4.92 -3.83 9.42
CA TYR A 192 -3.66 -3.18 9.77
C TYR A 192 -3.75 -1.65 9.78
N LEU A 193 -4.46 -1.06 8.81
CA LEU A 193 -4.62 0.40 8.77
C LEU A 193 -5.39 0.95 9.98
N GLU A 194 -6.22 0.15 10.66
CA GLU A 194 -6.86 0.57 11.92
C GLU A 194 -5.86 0.98 12.99
N GLU A 195 -4.81 0.18 13.12
CA GLU A 195 -3.85 0.28 14.20
C GLU A 195 -2.70 1.21 13.82
N ALA A 196 -2.16 1.01 12.62
CA ALA A 196 -0.93 1.64 12.16
C ALA A 196 -1.15 3.01 11.49
N ALA A 197 -2.28 3.20 10.81
CA ALA A 197 -2.58 4.42 10.03
C ALA A 197 -4.07 4.81 10.06
N PRO A 198 -4.65 5.07 11.25
CA PRO A 198 -6.10 5.31 11.39
C PRO A 198 -6.60 6.55 10.63
N GLY A 199 -5.73 7.57 10.46
CA GLY A 199 -6.04 8.74 9.65
C GLY A 199 -6.23 8.39 8.18
N GLU A 200 -5.37 7.51 7.65
CA GLU A 200 -5.46 7.00 6.29
C GLU A 200 -6.73 6.18 6.08
N ARG A 201 -7.02 5.24 6.99
CA ARG A 201 -8.26 4.45 6.94
C ARG A 201 -9.49 5.35 6.95
N THR A 202 -9.52 6.35 7.82
CA THR A 202 -10.66 7.28 7.94
C THR A 202 -10.89 8.06 6.64
N ALA A 203 -9.82 8.60 6.04
CA ALA A 203 -9.91 9.33 4.78
C ALA A 203 -10.39 8.43 3.63
N TRP A 204 -9.84 7.21 3.54
CA TRP A 204 -10.21 6.25 2.51
C TRP A 204 -11.67 5.79 2.65
N ALA A 205 -12.12 5.46 3.86
CA ALA A 205 -13.51 5.12 4.15
C ALA A 205 -14.45 6.30 3.84
N GLY A 206 -14.00 7.54 4.04
CA GLY A 206 -14.69 8.75 3.60
C GLY A 206 -14.99 8.75 2.11
N VAL A 207 -13.95 8.53 1.29
CA VAL A 207 -14.11 8.47 -0.18
C VAL A 207 -15.01 7.32 -0.61
N LEU A 208 -14.80 6.11 -0.08
CA LEU A 208 -15.63 4.94 -0.42
C LEU A 208 -17.12 5.15 -0.09
N ARG A 209 -17.42 5.88 0.99
CA ARG A 209 -18.81 6.23 1.34
C ARG A 209 -19.46 7.13 0.31
N GLU A 210 -18.76 8.16 -0.16
CA GLU A 210 -19.28 9.02 -1.22
C GLU A 210 -19.46 8.24 -2.54
N LEU A 211 -18.57 7.29 -2.84
CA LEU A 211 -18.68 6.42 -4.01
C LEU A 211 -19.94 5.54 -4.02
N ARG A 212 -20.55 5.25 -2.86
CA ARG A 212 -21.81 4.49 -2.77
C ARG A 212 -22.96 5.16 -3.52
N THR A 213 -22.91 6.48 -3.68
CA THR A 213 -23.95 7.26 -4.40
C THR A 213 -23.80 7.22 -5.93
N GLY A 214 -22.77 6.55 -6.44
CA GLY A 214 -22.46 6.52 -7.87
C GLY A 214 -22.05 7.87 -8.45
N PRO A 215 -21.14 8.65 -7.81
CA PRO A 215 -20.79 9.97 -8.29
C PRO A 215 -19.93 9.90 -9.57
N THR A 216 -20.00 10.97 -10.37
CA THR A 216 -18.96 11.30 -11.35
C THR A 216 -17.69 11.77 -10.64
N ARG A 217 -16.59 11.92 -11.38
CA ARG A 217 -15.33 12.49 -10.85
C ARG A 217 -15.52 13.89 -10.27
N ILE A 218 -16.24 14.75 -10.97
CA ILE A 218 -16.44 16.15 -10.54
C ILE A 218 -17.29 16.18 -9.26
N GLU A 219 -18.37 15.40 -9.23
CA GLU A 219 -19.23 15.27 -8.05
C GLU A 219 -18.43 14.78 -6.85
N LEU A 220 -17.62 13.72 -7.00
CA LEU A 220 -16.78 13.18 -5.93
C LEU A 220 -15.83 14.23 -5.35
N ILE A 221 -15.09 14.96 -6.21
CA ILE A 221 -14.14 15.98 -5.77
C ILE A 221 -14.85 17.09 -4.99
N SER A 222 -16.05 17.48 -5.41
CA SER A 222 -16.84 18.52 -4.73
C SER A 222 -17.31 18.13 -3.32
N ARG A 223 -17.27 16.83 -2.96
CA ARG A 223 -17.64 16.34 -1.62
C ARG A 223 -16.58 16.56 -0.55
N PHE A 224 -15.37 16.96 -0.93
CA PHE A 224 -14.25 17.14 -0.01
C PHE A 224 -13.70 18.59 -0.06
N PRO A 225 -14.51 19.61 0.27
CA PRO A 225 -14.07 21.02 0.24
C PRO A 225 -12.98 21.34 1.25
N GLU A 226 -12.78 20.50 2.27
CA GLU A 226 -11.69 20.61 3.24
C GLU A 226 -10.31 20.29 2.63
N TRP A 227 -10.27 19.68 1.44
CA TRP A 227 -9.03 19.44 0.69
C TRP A 227 -8.82 20.57 -0.33
N PRO A 228 -7.86 21.49 -0.11
CA PRO A 228 -7.74 22.68 -0.93
C PRO A 228 -7.21 22.39 -2.34
N GLY A 229 -7.87 22.96 -3.36
CA GLY A 229 -7.39 22.99 -4.75
C GLY A 229 -7.15 21.61 -5.38
N THR A 230 -6.01 21.46 -6.06
CA THR A 230 -5.60 20.20 -6.74
C THR A 230 -5.37 19.03 -5.77
N THR A 231 -5.36 19.29 -4.46
CA THR A 231 -5.26 18.27 -3.41
C THR A 231 -6.50 17.40 -3.39
N ALA A 232 -7.71 17.97 -3.48
CA ALA A 232 -8.94 17.17 -3.46
C ALA A 232 -8.98 16.15 -4.60
N GLU A 233 -8.62 16.58 -5.80
CA GLU A 233 -8.53 15.72 -6.97
C GLU A 233 -7.50 14.61 -6.78
N THR A 234 -6.29 14.95 -6.34
CA THR A 234 -5.22 13.99 -6.09
C THR A 234 -5.65 12.93 -5.10
N ASN A 235 -6.21 13.34 -3.96
CA ASN A 235 -6.63 12.45 -2.88
C ASN A 235 -7.74 11.50 -3.35
N CYS A 236 -8.80 12.06 -3.96
CA CYS A 236 -9.93 11.27 -4.45
C CYS A 236 -9.46 10.24 -5.47
N MET A 237 -8.63 10.64 -6.43
CA MET A 237 -8.15 9.73 -7.47
C MET A 237 -7.17 8.69 -6.94
N GLY A 238 -6.32 9.05 -5.98
CA GLY A 238 -5.44 8.12 -5.29
C GLY A 238 -6.23 7.04 -4.54
N PHE A 239 -7.24 7.42 -3.75
CA PHE A 239 -8.10 6.47 -3.06
C PHE A 239 -8.93 5.61 -4.01
N VAL A 240 -9.48 6.17 -5.10
CA VAL A 240 -10.15 5.37 -6.14
C VAL A 240 -9.19 4.36 -6.79
N SER A 241 -7.97 4.78 -7.09
CA SER A 241 -6.94 3.93 -7.72
C SER A 241 -6.55 2.75 -6.83
N ARG A 242 -6.37 3.01 -5.52
CA ARG A 242 -6.14 1.97 -4.51
C ARG A 242 -7.37 1.09 -4.31
N SER A 243 -8.57 1.66 -4.23
CA SER A 243 -9.81 0.89 -4.12
C SER A 243 -10.00 -0.10 -5.27
N ARG A 244 -9.59 0.26 -6.49
CA ARG A 244 -9.60 -0.69 -7.63
C ARG A 244 -8.59 -1.81 -7.45
N GLU A 245 -7.41 -1.50 -6.94
CA GLU A 245 -6.38 -2.49 -6.63
C GLU A 245 -6.86 -3.57 -5.68
N TRP A 246 -7.62 -3.17 -4.66
CA TRP A 246 -8.19 -4.05 -3.65
C TRP A 246 -9.58 -4.60 -4.01
N GLY A 247 -10.05 -4.37 -5.24
CA GLY A 247 -11.33 -4.91 -5.70
C GLY A 247 -12.57 -4.30 -5.03
N LEU A 248 -12.46 -3.10 -4.43
CA LEU A 248 -13.57 -2.38 -3.78
C LEU A 248 -14.39 -1.53 -4.76
N VAL A 249 -13.75 -1.09 -5.85
CA VAL A 249 -14.34 -0.22 -6.88
C VAL A 249 -14.21 -0.87 -8.24
N GLN A 250 -15.24 -0.73 -9.07
CA GLN A 250 -15.23 -1.25 -10.43
C GLN A 250 -14.02 -0.71 -11.25
N PRO A 251 -13.35 -1.57 -12.06
CA PRO A 251 -12.21 -1.16 -12.87
C PRO A 251 -12.53 -0.01 -13.84
N LYS A 252 -13.73 -0.03 -14.42
CA LYS A 252 -14.22 0.96 -15.38
C LYS A 252 -15.37 1.76 -14.78
N LEU A 253 -15.54 2.99 -15.28
CA LEU A 253 -16.75 3.76 -15.03
C LEU A 253 -17.92 3.13 -15.80
N LEU A 254 -19.11 3.14 -15.21
CA LEU A 254 -20.35 2.84 -15.91
C LEU A 254 -21.09 4.15 -16.12
N ASP A 255 -21.35 4.52 -17.39
CA ASP A 255 -21.99 5.79 -17.76
C ASP A 255 -21.33 7.02 -17.10
N GLY A 256 -19.99 7.01 -17.03
CA GLY A 256 -19.20 8.09 -16.42
C GLY A 256 -19.20 8.13 -14.89
N ARG A 257 -19.83 7.14 -14.23
CA ARG A 257 -19.98 7.07 -12.78
C ARG A 257 -19.10 5.98 -12.17
N TYR A 258 -18.61 6.26 -10.98
CA TYR A 258 -17.93 5.25 -10.16
C TYR A 258 -18.96 4.31 -9.55
N LEU A 259 -18.58 3.04 -9.37
CA LEU A 259 -19.41 2.05 -8.70
C LEU A 259 -18.54 1.22 -7.75
N LEU A 260 -19.09 0.91 -6.59
CA LEU A 260 -18.52 -0.07 -5.68
C LEU A 260 -18.75 -1.49 -6.22
N THR A 261 -17.86 -2.41 -5.89
CA THR A 261 -18.10 -3.85 -6.01
C THR A 261 -18.94 -4.35 -4.83
N ALA A 262 -19.36 -5.62 -4.84
CA ALA A 262 -20.01 -6.23 -3.68
C ALA A 262 -19.12 -6.16 -2.42
N LEU A 263 -17.81 -6.37 -2.55
CA LEU A 263 -16.85 -6.22 -1.46
C LEU A 263 -16.80 -4.77 -0.93
N GLY A 264 -16.77 -3.78 -1.83
CA GLY A 264 -16.79 -2.37 -1.45
C GLY A 264 -18.07 -1.94 -0.72
N VAL A 265 -19.23 -2.47 -1.14
CA VAL A 265 -20.51 -2.24 -0.45
C VAL A 265 -20.49 -2.84 0.95
N ALA A 266 -20.11 -4.12 1.07
CA ALA A 266 -20.08 -4.82 2.35
C ALA A 266 -19.15 -4.15 3.37
N LEU A 267 -17.99 -3.67 2.92
CA LEU A 267 -17.05 -2.92 3.76
C LEU A 267 -17.68 -1.67 4.37
N ILE A 268 -18.39 -0.88 3.56
CA ILE A 268 -18.99 0.38 4.04
C ILE A 268 -20.15 0.12 4.99
N GLU A 269 -20.94 -0.91 4.76
CA GLU A 269 -21.98 -1.33 5.69
C GLU A 269 -21.39 -1.75 7.05
N GLN A 270 -20.27 -2.48 7.05
CA GLN A 270 -19.55 -2.83 8.28
C GLN A 270 -19.04 -1.58 9.02
N GLU A 271 -18.41 -0.64 8.31
CA GLU A 271 -17.90 0.61 8.89
C GLU A 271 -19.02 1.49 9.48
N GLU A 272 -20.21 1.48 8.88
CA GLU A 272 -21.38 2.20 9.39
C GLU A 272 -21.94 1.59 10.68
N VAL A 273 -21.95 0.26 10.78
CA VAL A 273 -22.40 -0.47 11.99
C VAL A 273 -21.43 -0.28 13.16
N GLN A 274 -20.13 -0.29 12.89
CA GLN A 274 -19.09 -0.17 13.93
C GLN A 274 -18.91 1.26 14.44
N ARG A 275 -19.51 2.26 13.80
CA ARG A 275 -19.42 3.66 14.23
C ARG A 275 -20.20 3.85 15.54
N PRO A 276 -19.55 4.25 16.66
CA PRO A 276 -20.29 4.58 17.88
C PRO A 276 -21.30 5.68 17.57
N ALA A 277 -22.49 5.63 18.20
CA ALA A 277 -23.54 6.66 18.11
C ALA A 277 -23.14 8.05 18.67
N ARG A 278 -21.85 8.41 18.65
CA ARG A 278 -21.27 9.61 19.25
C ARG A 278 -21.45 10.90 18.44
N SER A 279 -22.25 10.92 17.36
CA SER A 279 -22.53 12.16 16.62
C SER A 279 -24.02 12.56 16.53
N ARG A 280 -24.95 11.87 17.21
CA ARG A 280 -26.36 12.30 17.28
C ARG A 280 -26.69 13.28 18.42
N LEU A 281 -25.70 13.66 19.23
CA LEU A 281 -25.86 14.59 20.36
C LEU A 281 -25.03 15.87 20.17
N ARG A 282 -25.23 16.57 19.04
CA ARG A 282 -24.74 17.96 18.90
C ARG A 282 -25.65 18.83 18.01
N THR A 283 -26.97 18.69 18.17
CA THR A 283 -27.98 19.57 17.54
C THR A 283 -29.21 19.81 18.43
N LYS A 284 -29.03 19.86 19.75
CA LYS A 284 -30.04 20.42 20.67
C LYS A 284 -29.36 21.15 21.83
N ARG A 285 -28.80 22.34 21.57
CA ARG A 285 -28.63 23.44 22.53
C ARG A 285 -28.06 24.65 21.79
N ALA A 286 -28.94 25.30 21.04
CA ALA A 286 -28.81 26.68 20.56
C ALA A 286 -30.24 27.20 20.35
N ALA A 287 -31.01 27.20 21.43
CA ALA A 287 -32.29 27.90 21.57
C ALA A 287 -32.54 27.96 23.08
N GLY A 288 -32.36 29.16 23.63
CA GLY A 288 -32.32 29.46 25.05
C GLY A 288 -31.48 30.71 25.25
#